data_AF-A0A9P9H1G5-F1
#
_entry.id   AF-A0A9P9H1G5-F1
#
_cell.length_a   1.000
_cell.length_b   1.000
_cell.length_c   1.000
_cell.angle_alpha   90.00
_cell.angle_beta   90.00
_cell.angle_gamma   90.00
#
_symmetry.space_group_name_H-M   'P 1'
#
loop_
_entity.id
_entity.type
_entity.pdbx_description
1 polymer ?
#
loop_
_entity_poly.entity_id
_entity_poly.type
_entity_poly.pdbx_seq_one_letter_code
_entity_poly.pdbx_strand_id
1 'polypeptide(L)'
;MELSDIFRIVNLAVGVITVLGGIASIFHFGLQPIVVGAYMIVFGLVIALLEFQIPPQVSRHASFMFSFIGRGVFYVFIGCLLLGNFILSKIAGSIIGIVGLAYIALEFVPSIEPPSNMREAEDAGWGAEQV
;
A
#
# COMPACT_ATOMS: atom_id res chain seq x y z
N MET A 1 -20.14 -8.49 4.85
CA MET A 1 -18.91 -8.29 4.08
C MET A 1 -17.92 -9.31 4.59
N GLU A 2 -17.39 -10.13 3.71
CA GLU A 2 -16.28 -11.01 4.07
C GLU A 2 -15.08 -10.15 4.48
N LEU A 3 -14.28 -10.64 5.43
CA LEU A 3 -13.11 -9.91 5.95
C LEU A 3 -12.11 -9.58 4.83
N SER A 4 -12.03 -10.43 3.80
CA SER A 4 -11.28 -10.15 2.58
C SER A 4 -11.73 -8.86 1.90
N ASP A 5 -13.04 -8.68 1.64
CA ASP A 5 -13.59 -7.50 0.96
C ASP A 5 -13.26 -6.19 1.69
N ILE A 6 -13.26 -6.22 3.02
CA ILE A 6 -12.90 -5.07 3.85
C ILE A 6 -11.44 -4.68 3.59
N PHE A 7 -10.52 -5.65 3.59
CA PHE A 7 -9.11 -5.38 3.27
C PHE A 7 -8.94 -4.81 1.86
N ARG A 8 -9.68 -5.35 0.88
CA ARG A 8 -9.64 -4.86 -0.50
C ARG A 8 -10.04 -3.38 -0.58
N ILE A 9 -11.15 -3.02 0.05
CA ILE A 9 -11.66 -1.65 0.10
C ILE A 9 -10.67 -0.72 0.80
N VAL A 10 -10.08 -1.16 1.92
CA VAL A 10 -9.08 -0.37 2.65
C VAL A 10 -7.82 -0.14 1.80
N ASN A 11 -7.31 -1.18 1.14
CA ASN A 11 -6.14 -1.06 0.26
C ASN A 11 -6.41 -0.13 -0.93
N LEU A 12 -7.59 -0.26 -1.55
CA LEU A 12 -8.00 0.62 -2.63
C LEU A 12 -8.10 2.08 -2.16
N ALA A 13 -8.69 2.30 -0.98
CA ALA A 13 -8.78 3.63 -0.38
C ALA A 13 -7.39 4.23 -0.11
N VAL A 14 -6.46 3.45 0.45
CA VAL A 14 -5.06 3.87 0.66
C VAL A 14 -4.40 4.23 -0.68
N GLY A 15 -4.58 3.40 -1.71
CA GLY A 15 -4.05 3.67 -3.05
C GLY A 15 -4.58 4.99 -3.63
N VAL A 16 -5.90 5.21 -3.59
CA VAL A 16 -6.54 6.44 -4.09
C VAL A 16 -6.07 7.68 -3.33
N ILE A 17 -6.06 7.63 -1.99
CA ILE A 17 -5.60 8.76 -1.16
C ILE A 17 -4.14 9.08 -1.46
N THR A 18 -3.30 8.06 -1.67
CA THR A 18 -1.88 8.22 -1.99
C THR A 18 -1.69 8.89 -3.35
N VAL A 19 -2.45 8.47 -4.39
CA VAL A 19 -2.39 9.10 -5.72
C VAL A 19 -2.84 10.56 -5.65
N LEU A 20 -3.96 10.84 -4.99
CA LEU A 20 -4.47 12.21 -4.83
C LEU A 20 -3.49 13.09 -4.05
N GLY A 21 -2.88 12.55 -2.98
CA GLY A 21 -1.84 13.23 -2.21
C GLY A 21 -0.58 13.51 -3.05
N GLY A 22 -0.17 12.55 -3.88
CA GLY A 22 0.94 12.70 -4.84
C GLY A 22 0.70 13.82 -5.86
N ILE A 23 -0.51 13.86 -6.44
CA ILE A 23 -0.93 14.92 -7.36
C ILE A 23 -0.89 16.28 -6.64
N ALA A 24 -1.42 16.36 -5.41
CA ALA A 24 -1.40 17.59 -4.61
C ALA A 24 0.02 18.08 -4.30
N SER A 25 0.97 17.17 -4.07
CA SER A 25 2.38 17.55 -3.84
C SER A 25 3.05 18.18 -5.05
N ILE A 26 2.70 17.78 -6.29
CA ILE A 26 3.30 18.34 -7.52
C ILE A 26 3.01 19.85 -7.67
N PHE A 27 1.88 20.33 -7.16
CA PHE A 27 1.50 21.74 -7.21
C PHE A 27 2.36 22.68 -6.35
N HIS A 28 3.31 22.15 -5.56
CA HIS A 28 4.21 22.97 -4.74
C HIS A 28 5.43 23.54 -5.50
N PHE A 29 5.45 23.44 -6.85
CA PHE A 29 6.44 24.08 -7.75
C PHE A 29 7.90 24.05 -7.26
N GLY A 30 8.33 22.91 -6.71
CA GLY A 30 9.70 22.65 -6.29
C GLY A 30 10.15 21.27 -6.74
N LEU A 31 11.44 21.10 -7.04
CA LEU A 31 11.96 19.82 -7.53
C LEU A 31 11.71 18.67 -6.53
N GLN A 32 11.93 18.90 -5.23
CA GLN A 32 11.68 17.91 -4.20
C GLN A 32 10.21 17.44 -4.15
N PRO A 33 9.20 18.31 -3.98
CA PRO A 33 7.81 17.87 -3.91
C PRO A 33 7.27 17.31 -5.23
N ILE A 34 7.82 17.72 -6.38
CA ILE A 34 7.50 17.11 -7.68
C ILE A 34 8.00 15.66 -7.73
N VAL A 35 9.25 15.42 -7.35
CA VAL A 35 9.84 14.06 -7.34
C VAL A 35 9.11 13.17 -6.35
N VAL A 36 8.86 13.64 -5.11
CA VAL A 36 8.10 12.90 -4.10
C VAL A 36 6.69 12.60 -4.60
N GLY A 37 6.01 13.59 -5.21
CA GLY A 37 4.67 13.41 -5.76
C GLY A 37 4.60 12.38 -6.87
N ALA A 38 5.61 12.34 -7.76
CA ALA A 38 5.72 11.31 -8.79
C ALA A 38 5.85 9.90 -8.19
N TYR A 39 6.69 9.72 -7.17
CA TYR A 39 6.80 8.45 -6.44
C TYR A 39 5.48 8.06 -5.76
N MET A 40 4.77 9.00 -5.14
CA MET A 40 3.47 8.73 -4.50
C MET A 40 2.43 8.26 -5.52
N ILE A 41 2.38 8.87 -6.71
CA ILE A 41 1.46 8.42 -7.76
C ILE A 41 1.78 6.99 -8.20
N VAL A 42 3.05 6.69 -8.45
CA VAL A 42 3.48 5.33 -8.85
C VAL A 42 3.14 4.31 -7.77
N PHE A 43 3.49 4.59 -6.51
CA PHE A 43 3.20 3.67 -5.40
C PHE A 43 1.70 3.50 -5.16
N GLY A 44 0.92 4.57 -5.21
CA GLY A 44 -0.54 4.50 -5.06
C GLY A 44 -1.21 3.70 -6.18
N LEU A 45 -0.74 3.83 -7.42
CA LEU A 45 -1.19 3.01 -8.54
C LEU A 45 -0.81 1.54 -8.37
N VAL A 46 0.41 1.23 -7.90
CA VAL A 46 0.82 -0.15 -7.62
C VAL A 46 -0.06 -0.78 -6.55
N ILE A 47 -0.34 -0.07 -5.44
CA ILE A 47 -1.23 -0.55 -4.37
C ILE A 47 -2.62 -0.86 -4.93
N ALA A 48 -3.17 0.03 -5.76
CA ALA A 48 -4.50 -0.17 -6.34
C ALA A 48 -4.51 -1.33 -7.36
N LEU A 49 -3.49 -1.44 -8.21
CA LEU A 49 -3.39 -2.51 -9.21
C LEU A 49 -3.25 -3.90 -8.58
N LEU A 50 -2.47 -4.00 -7.49
CA LEU A 50 -2.30 -5.23 -6.72
C LEU A 50 -3.62 -5.78 -6.13
N GLU A 51 -4.67 -4.96 -6.11
CA GLU A 51 -5.99 -5.34 -5.60
C GLU A 51 -6.89 -5.98 -6.67
N PHE A 52 -6.57 -5.79 -7.94
CA PHE A 52 -7.32 -6.34 -9.07
C PHE A 52 -6.61 -7.51 -9.76
N GLN A 53 -5.27 -7.53 -9.70
CA GLN A 53 -4.45 -8.60 -10.28
C GLN A 53 -3.10 -8.66 -9.58
N ILE A 54 -2.49 -9.84 -9.53
CA ILE A 54 -1.15 -10.06 -8.97
C ILE A 54 -0.15 -10.21 -10.12
N PRO A 55 0.65 -9.19 -10.46
CA PRO A 55 1.65 -9.32 -11.51
C PRO A 55 2.79 -10.24 -11.01
N PRO A 56 3.24 -11.23 -11.79
CA PRO A 56 4.27 -12.17 -11.37
C PRO A 56 5.62 -11.49 -11.05
N GLN A 57 5.91 -10.36 -11.71
CA GLN A 57 7.12 -9.57 -11.43
C GLN A 57 7.09 -8.91 -10.04
N VAL A 58 5.91 -8.47 -9.56
CA VAL A 58 5.76 -7.83 -8.25
C VAL A 58 5.79 -8.88 -7.14
N SER A 59 5.19 -10.06 -7.38
CA SER A 59 5.34 -11.22 -6.47
C SER A 59 6.81 -11.60 -6.29
N ARG A 60 7.59 -11.60 -7.39
CA ARG A 60 9.02 -11.97 -7.36
C ARG A 60 9.95 -10.93 -6.73
N HIS A 61 9.71 -9.64 -6.96
CA HIS A 61 10.65 -8.59 -6.54
C HIS A 61 10.18 -7.75 -5.34
N ALA A 62 8.88 -7.76 -5.05
CA ALA A 62 8.29 -7.01 -3.95
C ALA A 62 7.39 -7.92 -3.11
N SER A 63 7.88 -9.10 -2.74
CA SER A 63 7.15 -10.07 -1.91
C SER A 63 6.70 -9.49 -0.57
N PHE A 64 7.39 -8.45 -0.06
CA PHE A 64 6.99 -7.73 1.15
C PHE A 64 5.60 -7.05 1.03
N MET A 65 5.17 -6.69 -0.18
CA MET A 65 3.83 -6.15 -0.44
C MET A 65 2.74 -7.22 -0.34
N PHE A 66 3.07 -8.48 -0.07
CA PHE A 66 2.09 -9.56 0.15
C PHE A 66 2.12 -10.10 1.59
N SER A 67 2.82 -9.43 2.50
CA SER A 67 2.81 -9.72 3.94
C SER A 67 2.15 -8.56 4.70
N PHE A 68 1.42 -8.84 5.78
CA PHE A 68 0.79 -7.81 6.60
C PHE A 68 1.82 -6.84 7.19
N ILE A 69 2.94 -7.36 7.71
CA ILE A 69 4.00 -6.50 8.26
C ILE A 69 4.66 -5.64 7.17
N GLY A 70 4.94 -6.22 6.01
CA GLY A 70 5.58 -5.52 4.90
C GLY A 70 4.69 -4.42 4.31
N ARG A 71 3.40 -4.70 4.08
CA ARG A 71 2.41 -3.69 3.70
C ARG A 71 2.24 -2.62 4.77
N GLY A 72 2.17 -3.02 6.03
CA GLY A 72 1.97 -2.11 7.15
C GLY A 72 3.11 -1.09 7.27
N VAL A 73 4.37 -1.55 7.22
CA VAL A 73 5.55 -0.67 7.21
C VAL A 73 5.55 0.25 5.98
N PHE A 74 5.17 -0.27 4.81
CA PHE A 74 5.08 0.53 3.59
C PHE A 74 4.01 1.63 3.68
N TYR A 75 2.85 1.33 4.27
CA TYR A 75 1.81 2.33 4.50
C TYR A 75 2.24 3.38 5.53
N VAL A 76 2.92 2.99 6.61
CA VAL A 76 3.52 3.97 7.54
C VAL A 76 4.49 4.90 6.80
N PHE A 77 5.35 4.34 5.95
CA PHE A 77 6.29 5.12 5.15
C PHE A 77 5.58 6.11 4.20
N ILE A 78 4.55 5.67 3.48
CA ILE A 78 3.73 6.55 2.62
C ILE A 78 3.04 7.64 3.45
N GLY A 79 2.47 7.28 4.60
CA GLY A 79 1.83 8.23 5.51
C GLY A 79 2.79 9.33 5.96
N CYS A 80 4.04 8.97 6.27
CA CYS A 80 5.11 9.90 6.59
C CYS A 80 5.51 10.80 5.41
N LEU A 81 5.55 10.28 4.19
CA LEU A 81 5.87 11.07 2.99
C LEU A 81 4.75 12.05 2.61
N LEU A 82 3.50 11.71 2.90
CA LEU A 82 2.34 12.57 2.68
C LEU A 82 2.17 13.67 3.74
N LEU A 83 2.83 13.56 4.90
CA LEU A 83 2.79 14.55 5.97
C LEU A 83 3.48 15.86 5.55
N GLY A 84 2.72 16.70 4.82
CA GLY A 84 3.14 18.02 4.36
C GLY A 84 2.54 19.17 5.19
N ASN A 85 2.68 20.39 4.67
CA ASN A 85 2.22 21.60 5.35
C ASN A 85 0.69 21.80 5.31
N PHE A 86 0.00 21.27 4.29
CA PHE A 86 -1.45 21.41 4.17
C PHE A 86 -2.21 20.52 5.14
N ILE A 87 -3.33 21.04 5.66
CA ILE A 87 -4.22 20.33 6.58
C ILE A 87 -4.73 19.02 5.95
N LEU A 88 -5.11 19.05 4.67
CA LEU A 88 -5.58 17.86 3.94
C LEU A 88 -4.49 16.78 3.84
N SER A 89 -3.25 17.17 3.55
CA SER A 89 -2.10 16.27 3.50
C SER A 89 -1.78 15.67 4.87
N LYS A 90 -1.90 16.46 5.96
CA LYS A 90 -1.73 15.96 7.33
C LYS A 90 -2.80 14.93 7.70
N ILE A 91 -4.05 15.19 7.36
CA ILE A 91 -5.15 14.24 7.63
C ILE A 91 -4.94 12.96 6.81
N ALA A 92 -4.71 13.08 5.50
CA ALA A 92 -4.50 11.94 4.62
C ALA A 92 -3.29 11.08 5.05
N GLY A 93 -2.15 11.72 5.32
CA GLY A 93 -0.93 11.03 5.78
C GLY A 93 -1.12 10.36 7.13
N SER A 94 -1.83 11.00 8.07
CA SER A 94 -2.12 10.41 9.39
C SER A 94 -3.04 9.19 9.27
N ILE A 95 -4.08 9.25 8.43
CA ILE A 95 -4.99 8.11 8.21
C ILE A 95 -4.21 6.93 7.64
N ILE A 96 -3.41 7.14 6.59
CA ILE A 96 -2.62 6.06 5.97
C ILE A 96 -1.59 5.51 6.96
N GLY A 97 -0.94 6.37 7.75
CA GLY A 97 0.00 5.96 8.79
C GLY A 97 -0.65 5.10 9.87
N ILE A 98 -1.84 5.47 10.34
CA ILE A 98 -2.62 4.69 11.32
C ILE A 98 -3.06 3.35 10.72
N VAL A 99 -3.51 3.33 9.45
CA VAL A 99 -3.82 2.09 8.75
C VAL A 99 -2.59 1.19 8.67
N GLY A 100 -1.41 1.74 8.37
CA GLY A 100 -0.16 0.98 8.38
C GLY A 100 0.16 0.35 9.74
N LEU A 101 0.00 1.10 10.84
CA LEU A 101 0.14 0.56 12.19
C LEU A 101 -0.88 -0.54 12.50
N ALA A 102 -2.12 -0.39 12.04
CA ALA A 102 -3.14 -1.43 12.18
C ALA A 102 -2.73 -2.70 11.44
N TYR A 103 -2.23 -2.59 10.20
CA TYR A 103 -1.72 -3.74 9.44
C TYR A 103 -0.55 -4.45 10.16
N ILE A 104 0.37 -3.69 10.78
CA ILE A 104 1.44 -4.28 11.60
C ILE A 104 0.87 -5.00 12.83
N ALA A 105 -0.12 -4.41 13.50
CA ALA A 105 -0.75 -5.03 14.67
C ALA A 105 -1.52 -6.32 14.32
N LEU A 106 -2.13 -6.36 13.14
CA LEU A 106 -2.88 -7.53 12.66
C LEU A 106 -2.01 -8.77 12.45
N GLU A 107 -0.72 -8.60 12.16
CA GLU A 107 0.25 -9.71 12.11
C GLU A 107 0.27 -10.53 13.42
N PHE A 108 0.09 -9.86 14.57
CA PHE A 108 0.10 -10.52 15.88
C PHE A 108 -1.25 -11.15 16.25
N VAL A 109 -2.25 -11.08 15.36
CA VAL A 109 -3.58 -11.69 15.56
C VAL A 109 -3.69 -12.95 14.69
N PRO A 110 -3.32 -14.14 15.20
CA PRO A 110 -3.26 -15.38 14.42
C PRO A 110 -4.62 -15.90 13.93
N SER A 111 -5.73 -15.23 14.29
CA SER A 111 -7.09 -15.58 13.86
C SER A 111 -7.50 -14.95 12.53
N ILE A 112 -6.70 -14.04 11.97
CA ILE A 112 -7.02 -13.34 10.71
C ILE A 112 -6.27 -14.03 9.58
N GLU A 113 -6.98 -14.81 8.78
CA GLU A 113 -6.39 -15.37 7.57
C GLU A 113 -5.96 -14.24 6.61
N PRO A 114 -4.77 -14.34 6.00
CA PRO A 114 -4.34 -13.37 5.02
C PRO A 114 -5.34 -13.29 3.86
N PRO A 115 -5.65 -12.08 3.37
CA PRO A 115 -6.57 -11.90 2.26
C PRO A 115 -6.07 -12.66 1.02
N SER A 116 -7.01 -13.05 0.13
CA SER A 116 -6.74 -13.88 -1.05
C SER A 116 -5.55 -13.38 -1.89
N ASN A 117 -5.39 -12.06 -2.04
CA ASN A 117 -4.27 -11.46 -2.78
C ASN A 117 -2.88 -11.80 -2.19
N MET A 118 -2.78 -12.06 -0.89
CA MET A 118 -1.54 -12.47 -0.23
C MET A 118 -1.30 -13.98 -0.40
N ARG A 119 -2.36 -14.78 -0.29
CA ARG A 119 -2.32 -16.24 -0.46
C ARG A 119 -1.99 -16.65 -1.90
N GLU A 120 -2.65 -16.03 -2.87
CA GLU A 120 -2.42 -16.29 -4.30
C GLU A 120 -1.02 -15.86 -4.75
N ALA A 121 -0.42 -14.84 -4.12
CA ALA A 121 0.96 -14.44 -4.39
C ALA A 121 1.98 -15.43 -3.82
N GLU A 122 1.69 -16.04 -2.66
CA GLU A 122 2.49 -17.11 -2.05
C GLU A 122 2.47 -18.39 -2.91
N ASP A 123 1.28 -18.81 -3.36
CA ASP A 123 1.10 -19.97 -4.25
C ASP A 123 1.78 -19.75 -5.62
N ALA A 124 1.70 -18.53 -6.17
CA ALA A 124 2.32 -18.20 -7.47
C ALA A 124 3.86 -18.09 -7.40
N GLY A 125 4.43 -17.81 -6.22
CA GLY A 125 5.88 -17.71 -6.03
C GLY A 125 6.59 -19.07 -6.05
N TRP A 126 5.96 -20.11 -5.50
CA TRP A 126 6.52 -21.47 -5.39
C TRP A 126 6.33 -22.34 -6.64
N GLY A 127 5.35 -22.01 -7.50
CA GLY A 127 5.13 -22.71 -8.78
C GLY A 127 6.21 -22.46 -9.86
N ALA A 128 7.15 -21.55 -9.61
CA ALA A 128 8.25 -21.24 -10.53
C ALA A 128 9.57 -21.96 -10.20
N GLU A 129 9.64 -22.70 -9.08
CA GLU A 129 10.85 -23.39 -8.60
C GLU A 129 10.81 -24.92 -8.76
N GLN A 130 9.72 -25.48 -9.31
CA GLN A 130 9.63 -26.91 -9.65
C GLN A 130 9.88 -27.17 -11.14
N VAL A 131 11.09 -26.86 -11.62
CA VAL A 131 11.66 -27.44 -12.85
C VAL A 131 13.14 -27.75 -12.66
#